data_AF-A0A8K0KDV9-F1
#
_entry.id   AF-A0A8K0KDV9-F1
#
_cell.length_a   1.000
_cell.length_b   1.000
_cell.length_c   1.000
_cell.angle_alpha   90.00
_cell.angle_beta   90.00
_cell.angle_gamma   90.00
#
_symmetry.space_group_name_H-M   'P 1'
#
loop_
_entity.id
_entity.type
_entity.pdbx_description
1 polymer ?
#
loop_
_entity_poly.entity_id
_entity_poly.type
_entity_poly.pdbx_seq_one_letter_code
_entity_poly.pdbx_strand_id
1 'polypeptide(L)'
;MSGLLRFLRSYDLAQRQISRYSFRFKVVVIRAIYLKAKMASGALKMTTKLTLLPVAKNPHHTLGALYSKTLRVLQKMPENAAYRKYTEQIVQDRYNAVQKEQNVAKLEEKINCGQIEEVIIQAENELNLARKMLTWKPWEPLCQETPKDQWKWPIGK
;
A
#
# COMPACT_ATOMS: atom_id res chain seq x y z
N MET A 1 -54.84 42.77 -0.95
CA MET A 1 -54.15 41.70 -1.72
C MET A 1 -52.64 41.60 -1.48
N SER A 2 -51.95 42.61 -0.90
CA SER A 2 -50.48 42.65 -0.79
C SER A 2 -49.87 42.10 0.51
N GLY A 3 -50.67 41.76 1.51
CA GLY A 3 -50.21 41.22 2.81
C GLY A 3 -49.98 39.70 2.78
N LEU A 4 -50.93 38.95 2.23
CA LEU A 4 -50.88 37.47 2.15
C LEU A 4 -49.73 36.97 1.26
N LEU A 5 -49.46 37.63 0.12
CA LEU A 5 -48.33 37.29 -0.76
C LEU A 5 -46.96 37.55 -0.09
N ARG A 6 -46.85 38.57 0.77
CA ARG A 6 -45.63 38.82 1.56
C ARG A 6 -45.46 37.79 2.68
N PHE A 7 -46.56 37.39 3.33
CA PHE A 7 -46.55 36.36 4.36
C PHE A 7 -46.17 34.99 3.79
N LEU A 8 -46.75 34.60 2.65
CA LEU A 8 -46.43 33.34 1.96
C LEU A 8 -44.97 33.30 1.47
N ARG A 9 -44.42 34.43 1.02
CA ARG A 9 -43.00 34.52 0.61
C ARG A 9 -42.03 34.42 1.79
N SER A 10 -42.37 35.02 2.94
CA SER A 10 -41.59 34.85 4.18
C SER A 10 -41.66 33.42 4.71
N TYR A 11 -42.81 32.75 4.60
CA TYR A 11 -42.97 31.35 5.02
C TYR A 11 -42.13 30.39 4.15
N ASP A 12 -42.11 30.56 2.82
CA ASP A 12 -41.29 29.75 1.90
C ASP A 12 -39.77 29.97 2.13
N LEU A 13 -39.35 31.21 2.38
CA LEU A 13 -37.94 31.50 2.73
C LEU A 13 -37.52 30.85 4.06
N ALA A 14 -38.39 30.88 5.08
CA ALA A 14 -38.14 30.21 6.35
C ALA A 14 -38.08 28.68 6.19
N GLN A 15 -38.99 28.09 5.39
CA GLN A 15 -38.99 26.64 5.09
C GLN A 15 -37.70 26.20 4.36
N ARG A 16 -37.18 27.02 3.42
CA ARG A 16 -35.90 26.75 2.73
C ARG A 16 -34.68 26.92 3.63
N GLN A 17 -34.73 27.82 4.62
CA GLN A 17 -33.67 27.94 5.63
C GLN A 17 -33.66 26.73 6.56
N ILE A 18 -34.82 26.30 7.05
CA ILE A 18 -34.97 25.12 7.93
C ILE A 18 -34.51 23.84 7.23
N SER A 19 -34.87 23.64 5.95
CA SER A 19 -34.42 22.49 5.15
C SER A 19 -32.90 22.47 4.93
N ARG A 20 -32.27 23.63 4.66
CA ARG A 20 -30.80 23.74 4.55
C ARG A 20 -30.07 23.50 5.87
N TYR A 21 -30.60 23.99 6.99
CA TYR A 21 -30.06 23.70 8.32
C TYR A 21 -30.18 22.20 8.65
N SER A 22 -31.32 21.59 8.34
CA SER A 22 -31.53 20.14 8.53
C SER A 22 -30.56 19.31 7.66
N PHE A 23 -30.33 19.69 6.41
CA PHE A 23 -29.41 18.97 5.50
C PHE A 23 -27.94 19.15 5.90
N ARG A 24 -27.50 20.38 6.22
CA ARG A 24 -26.14 20.65 6.70
C ARG A 24 -25.86 19.93 8.01
N PHE A 25 -26.83 19.93 8.93
CA PHE A 25 -26.75 19.20 10.21
C PHE A 25 -26.69 17.69 9.96
N LYS A 26 -27.54 17.14 9.08
CA LYS A 26 -27.48 15.73 8.68
C LYS A 26 -26.14 15.35 8.05
N VAL A 27 -25.56 16.17 7.17
CA VAL A 27 -24.24 15.89 6.57
C VAL A 27 -23.12 15.96 7.60
N VAL A 28 -23.16 16.92 8.54
CA VAL A 28 -22.17 17.02 9.62
C VAL A 28 -22.30 15.86 10.60
N VAL A 29 -23.52 15.46 10.96
CA VAL A 29 -23.81 14.35 11.85
C VAL A 29 -23.46 13.02 11.19
N ILE A 30 -23.82 12.78 9.92
CA ILE A 30 -23.41 11.58 9.16
C ILE A 30 -21.89 11.52 9.04
N ARG A 31 -21.23 12.65 8.75
CA ARG A 31 -19.75 12.70 8.68
C ARG A 31 -19.11 12.45 10.04
N ALA A 32 -19.70 12.94 11.13
CA ALA A 32 -19.24 12.71 12.50
C ALA A 32 -19.50 11.27 12.98
N ILE A 33 -20.65 10.69 12.62
CA ILE A 33 -20.98 9.28 12.87
C ILE A 33 -20.04 8.38 12.09
N TYR A 34 -19.77 8.70 10.81
CA TYR A 34 -18.80 7.98 10.00
C TYR A 34 -17.37 8.12 10.54
N LEU A 35 -16.97 9.31 11.02
CA LEU A 35 -15.67 9.51 11.66
C LEU A 35 -15.56 8.73 12.98
N LYS A 36 -16.59 8.77 13.84
CA LYS A 36 -16.63 8.01 15.09
C LYS A 36 -16.62 6.50 14.84
N ALA A 37 -17.42 6.02 13.89
CA ALA A 37 -17.44 4.62 13.48
C ALA A 37 -16.08 4.19 12.92
N LYS A 38 -15.42 5.03 12.12
CA LYS A 38 -14.08 4.79 11.58
C LYS A 38 -12.98 4.77 12.66
N MET A 39 -13.13 5.58 13.71
CA MET A 39 -12.23 5.53 14.87
C MET A 39 -12.51 4.31 15.77
N ALA A 40 -13.76 3.83 15.83
CA ALA A 40 -14.15 2.67 16.62
C ALA A 40 -13.89 1.32 15.90
N SER A 41 -13.80 1.30 14.57
CA SER A 41 -13.72 0.07 13.77
C SER A 41 -12.31 -0.51 13.59
N GLY A 42 -11.32 -0.05 14.36
CA GLY A 42 -9.99 -0.68 14.33
C GLY A 42 -9.05 -0.01 15.30
N ALA A 43 -8.30 -0.80 16.07
CA ALA A 43 -7.17 -0.31 16.84
C ALA A 43 -6.19 0.36 15.87
N LEU A 44 -6.29 1.69 15.74
CA LEU A 44 -5.39 2.46 14.92
C LEU A 44 -4.02 2.38 15.57
N LYS A 45 -3.05 1.80 14.87
CA LYS A 45 -1.65 1.79 15.28
C LYS A 45 -1.22 3.25 15.49
N MET A 46 -0.88 3.61 16.71
CA MET A 46 -0.56 5.00 17.06
C MET A 46 0.86 5.37 16.64
N THR A 47 1.80 4.45 16.85
CA THR A 47 3.20 4.59 16.42
C THR A 47 3.75 3.22 16.03
N THR A 48 4.77 3.21 15.17
CA THR A 48 5.57 2.02 14.82
C THR A 48 6.67 1.72 15.83
N LYS A 49 6.89 2.61 16.82
CA LYS A 49 8.02 2.60 17.77
C LYS A 49 9.41 2.58 17.09
N LEU A 50 9.47 2.91 15.79
CA LEU A 50 10.70 3.06 15.02
C LEU A 50 10.85 4.52 14.63
N THR A 51 12.08 5.04 14.75
CA THR A 51 12.38 6.42 14.34
C THR A 51 12.24 6.56 12.82
N LEU A 52 11.67 7.69 12.37
CA LEU A 52 11.46 8.01 10.96
C LEU A 52 10.54 7.05 10.17
N LEU A 53 9.81 6.14 10.83
CA LEU A 53 8.84 5.26 10.16
C LEU A 53 7.39 5.64 10.53
N PRO A 54 6.70 6.46 9.73
CA PRO A 54 5.32 6.84 10.01
C PRO A 54 4.36 5.66 9.80
N VAL A 55 3.28 5.61 10.58
CA VAL A 55 2.25 4.59 10.44
C VAL A 55 1.54 4.70 9.08
N ALA A 56 1.39 3.58 8.39
CA ALA A 56 0.72 3.53 7.10
C ALA A 56 -0.81 3.65 7.26
N LYS A 57 -1.43 4.61 6.56
CA LYS A 57 -2.88 4.83 6.61
C LYS A 57 -3.68 3.70 5.96
N ASN A 58 -3.23 3.21 4.80
CA ASN A 58 -3.91 2.19 3.99
C ASN A 58 -2.89 1.15 3.47
N PRO A 59 -2.32 0.29 4.33
CA PRO A 59 -1.22 -0.61 3.96
C PRO A 59 -1.60 -1.60 2.85
N HIS A 60 -2.79 -2.19 2.91
CA HIS A 60 -3.26 -3.17 1.92
C HIS A 60 -3.31 -2.61 0.48
N HIS A 61 -3.83 -1.39 0.33
CA HIS A 61 -3.91 -0.73 -0.97
C HIS A 61 -2.52 -0.43 -1.54
N THR A 62 -1.63 0.11 -0.69
CA THR A 62 -0.25 0.42 -1.10
C THR A 62 0.52 -0.83 -1.50
N LEU A 63 0.48 -1.89 -0.67
CA LEU A 63 1.13 -3.17 -0.96
C LEU A 63 0.56 -3.82 -2.22
N GLY A 64 -0.77 -3.82 -2.38
CA GLY A 64 -1.40 -4.38 -3.57
C GLY A 64 -0.94 -3.68 -4.85
N ALA A 65 -0.83 -2.34 -4.83
CA ALA A 65 -0.32 -1.56 -5.94
C ALA A 65 1.17 -1.82 -6.22
N LEU A 66 2.00 -1.94 -5.18
CA LEU A 66 3.43 -2.22 -5.32
C LEU A 66 3.68 -3.61 -5.91
N TYR A 67 3.08 -4.65 -5.35
CA TYR A 67 3.25 -6.01 -5.85
C TYR A 67 2.74 -6.17 -7.29
N SER A 68 1.59 -5.57 -7.64
CA SER A 68 1.10 -5.57 -9.02
C SER A 68 2.09 -4.89 -9.98
N LYS A 69 2.72 -3.78 -9.56
CA LYS A 69 3.76 -3.11 -10.36
C LYS A 69 5.01 -3.99 -10.50
N THR A 70 5.46 -4.63 -9.43
CA THR A 70 6.63 -5.52 -9.45
C THR A 70 6.41 -6.70 -10.41
N LEU A 71 5.25 -7.37 -10.34
CA LEU A 71 4.91 -8.44 -11.27
C LEU A 71 4.92 -8.00 -12.74
N ARG A 72 4.42 -6.79 -13.05
CA ARG A 72 4.49 -6.22 -14.41
C ARG A 72 5.93 -5.94 -14.87
N VAL A 73 6.83 -5.61 -13.96
CA VAL A 73 8.26 -5.40 -14.28
C VAL A 73 8.94 -6.74 -14.54
N LEU A 74 8.67 -7.75 -13.70
CA LEU A 74 9.23 -9.10 -13.83
C LEU A 74 8.82 -9.78 -15.15
N GLN A 75 7.60 -9.54 -15.63
CA GLN A 75 7.14 -10.03 -16.94
C GLN A 75 8.02 -9.59 -18.14
N LYS A 76 8.81 -8.52 -17.99
CA LYS A 76 9.74 -8.06 -19.04
C LYS A 76 11.08 -8.82 -19.06
N MET A 77 11.38 -9.60 -18.03
CA MET A 77 12.56 -10.43 -17.93
C MET A 77 12.30 -11.81 -18.55
N PRO A 78 13.31 -12.56 -19.01
CA PRO A 78 13.08 -13.89 -19.56
C PRO A 78 12.70 -14.91 -18.46
N GLU A 79 11.89 -15.92 -18.80
CA GLU A 79 11.34 -16.90 -17.85
C GLU A 79 12.40 -17.81 -17.22
N ASN A 80 13.51 -18.02 -17.92
CA ASN A 80 14.64 -18.81 -17.43
C ASN A 80 15.52 -18.06 -16.41
N ALA A 81 15.33 -16.75 -16.23
CA ALA A 81 16.11 -15.98 -15.27
C ALA A 81 15.77 -16.43 -13.85
N ALA A 82 16.78 -16.92 -13.11
CA ALA A 82 16.62 -17.37 -11.73
C ALA A 82 15.99 -16.29 -10.84
N TYR A 83 16.44 -15.03 -10.98
CA TYR A 83 15.88 -13.90 -10.25
C TYR A 83 14.36 -13.77 -10.47
N ARG A 84 13.89 -13.82 -11.72
CA ARG A 84 12.46 -13.73 -12.05
C ARG A 84 11.68 -14.85 -11.36
N LYS A 85 12.11 -16.10 -11.51
CA LYS A 85 11.41 -17.28 -10.96
C LYS A 85 11.19 -17.17 -9.44
N TYR A 86 12.26 -16.86 -8.69
CA TYR A 86 12.18 -16.81 -7.23
C TYR A 86 11.45 -15.56 -6.72
N THR A 87 11.65 -14.41 -7.36
CA THR A 87 10.97 -13.18 -6.95
C THR A 87 9.48 -13.21 -7.28
N GLU A 88 9.08 -13.77 -8.43
CA GLU A 88 7.67 -13.96 -8.78
C GLU A 88 6.97 -14.85 -7.74
N GLN A 89 7.59 -15.96 -7.33
CA GLN A 89 7.03 -16.83 -6.29
C GLN A 89 6.80 -16.07 -4.98
N ILE A 90 7.84 -15.38 -4.47
CA ILE A 90 7.75 -14.65 -3.20
C ILE A 90 6.71 -13.53 -3.27
N VAL A 91 6.71 -12.76 -4.37
CA VAL A 91 5.78 -11.63 -4.56
C VAL A 91 4.35 -12.15 -4.69
N GLN A 92 4.12 -13.25 -5.40
CA GLN A 92 2.79 -13.83 -5.56
C GLN A 92 2.25 -14.36 -4.23
N ASP A 93 3.08 -15.04 -3.43
CA ASP A 93 2.70 -15.55 -2.11
C ASP A 93 2.31 -14.40 -1.17
N ARG A 94 3.12 -13.34 -1.12
CA ARG A 94 2.84 -12.14 -0.33
C ARG A 94 1.60 -11.40 -0.84
N TYR A 95 1.44 -11.27 -2.16
CA TYR A 95 0.25 -10.64 -2.75
C TYR A 95 -1.03 -11.41 -2.40
N ASN A 96 -0.99 -12.74 -2.49
CA ASN A 96 -2.10 -13.60 -2.08
C ASN A 96 -2.41 -13.47 -0.59
N ALA A 97 -1.41 -13.32 0.26
CA ALA A 97 -1.62 -13.07 1.69
C ALA A 97 -2.34 -11.73 1.94
N VAL A 98 -1.91 -10.66 1.25
CA VAL A 98 -2.52 -9.32 1.33
C VAL A 98 -3.98 -9.30 0.85
N GLN A 99 -4.32 -10.11 -0.17
CA GLN A 99 -5.71 -10.18 -0.67
C GLN A 99 -6.62 -10.98 0.28
N LYS A 100 -6.10 -12.04 0.92
CA LYS A 100 -6.89 -12.93 1.77
C LYS A 100 -7.16 -12.34 3.16
N GLU A 101 -6.17 -11.68 3.75
CA GLU A 101 -6.27 -11.17 5.12
C GLU A 101 -6.55 -9.66 5.12
N GLN A 102 -7.65 -9.24 5.73
CA GLN A 102 -8.01 -7.82 5.88
C GLN A 102 -7.45 -7.20 7.17
N ASN A 103 -7.08 -8.03 8.14
CA ASN A 103 -6.55 -7.58 9.42
C ASN A 103 -5.03 -7.44 9.33
N VAL A 104 -4.52 -6.23 9.59
CA VAL A 104 -3.09 -5.90 9.53
C VAL A 104 -2.26 -6.76 10.49
N ALA A 105 -2.72 -7.01 11.71
CA ALA A 105 -1.94 -7.76 12.71
C ALA A 105 -1.76 -9.23 12.30
N LYS A 106 -2.81 -9.86 11.78
CA LYS A 106 -2.75 -11.22 11.25
C LYS A 106 -1.91 -11.30 9.98
N LEU A 107 -1.95 -10.26 9.16
CA LEU A 107 -1.12 -10.16 7.96
C LEU A 107 0.37 -10.06 8.32
N GLU A 108 0.73 -9.27 9.33
CA GLU A 108 2.11 -9.17 9.85
C GLU A 108 2.62 -10.53 10.33
N GLU A 109 1.81 -11.27 11.11
CA GLU A 109 2.16 -12.63 11.58
C GLU A 109 2.35 -13.61 10.42
N LYS A 110 1.47 -13.55 9.41
CA LYS A 110 1.54 -14.44 8.25
C LYS A 110 2.74 -14.18 7.35
N ILE A 111 3.13 -12.93 7.17
CA ILE A 111 4.30 -12.54 6.37
C ILE A 111 5.59 -12.76 7.17
N ASN A 112 5.54 -12.61 8.49
CA ASN A 112 6.65 -12.81 9.43
C ASN A 112 7.95 -12.08 9.00
N CYS A 113 7.83 -10.84 8.54
CA CYS A 113 8.96 -10.00 8.07
C CYS A 113 8.99 -8.63 8.75
N GLY A 114 8.58 -8.55 10.02
CA GLY A 114 8.49 -7.29 10.78
C GLY A 114 7.13 -6.60 10.65
N GLN A 115 7.13 -5.28 10.85
CA GLN A 115 5.91 -4.47 10.78
C GLN A 115 5.47 -4.22 9.34
N ILE A 116 4.17 -3.96 9.12
CA ILE A 116 3.62 -3.76 7.78
C ILE A 116 4.26 -2.58 7.04
N GLU A 117 4.69 -1.54 7.76
CA GLU A 117 5.39 -0.39 7.21
C GLU A 117 6.78 -0.76 6.67
N GLU A 118 7.50 -1.65 7.34
CA GLU A 118 8.79 -2.15 6.87
C GLU A 118 8.62 -2.99 5.61
N VAL A 119 7.56 -3.80 5.55
CA VAL A 119 7.20 -4.59 4.37
C VAL A 119 6.87 -3.69 3.16
N ILE A 120 6.24 -2.53 3.38
CA ILE A 120 6.01 -1.54 2.31
C ILE A 120 7.34 -1.03 1.77
N ILE A 121 8.28 -0.65 2.63
CA ILE A 121 9.61 -0.18 2.22
C ILE A 121 10.37 -1.29 1.46
N GLN A 122 10.31 -2.52 1.94
CA GLN A 122 10.89 -3.67 1.23
C GLN A 122 10.28 -3.82 -0.17
N ALA A 123 8.96 -3.71 -0.30
CA ALA A 123 8.29 -3.81 -1.60
C ALA A 123 8.66 -2.65 -2.55
N GLU A 124 8.87 -1.44 -2.05
CA GLU A 124 9.37 -0.30 -2.82
C GLU A 124 10.81 -0.51 -3.29
N ASN A 125 11.68 -0.99 -2.38
CA ASN A 125 13.06 -1.32 -2.69
C ASN A 125 13.15 -2.43 -3.74
N GLU A 126 12.32 -3.47 -3.61
CA GLU A 126 12.26 -4.56 -4.57
C GLU A 126 11.79 -4.08 -5.94
N LEU A 127 10.78 -3.21 -6.00
CA LEU A 127 10.33 -2.62 -7.26
C LEU A 127 11.46 -1.80 -7.93
N ASN A 128 12.21 -1.04 -7.14
CA ASN A 128 13.36 -0.28 -7.63
C ASN A 128 14.50 -1.19 -8.10
N LEU A 129 14.77 -2.27 -7.37
CA LEU A 129 15.75 -3.28 -7.74
C LEU A 129 15.37 -3.96 -9.04
N ALA A 130 14.12 -4.43 -9.18
CA ALA A 130 13.63 -5.08 -10.38
C ALA A 130 13.75 -4.19 -11.63
N ARG A 131 13.53 -2.87 -11.49
CA ARG A 131 13.77 -1.91 -12.58
C ARG A 131 15.24 -1.81 -12.97
N LYS A 132 16.16 -1.83 -11.99
CA LYS A 132 17.61 -1.83 -12.24
C LYS A 132 18.07 -3.15 -12.87
N MET A 133 17.51 -4.28 -12.44
CA MET A 133 17.81 -5.60 -13.01
C MET A 133 17.52 -5.68 -14.52
N LEU A 134 16.51 -4.95 -15.01
CA LEU A 134 16.26 -4.84 -16.46
C LEU A 134 17.42 -4.17 -17.22
N THR A 135 18.12 -3.25 -16.58
CA THR A 135 19.28 -2.56 -17.16
C THR A 135 20.53 -3.42 -17.04
N TRP A 136 20.73 -4.06 -15.89
CA TRP A 136 21.94 -4.84 -15.59
C TRP A 136 21.96 -6.23 -16.26
N LYS A 137 20.80 -6.82 -16.53
CA LYS A 137 20.63 -8.14 -17.15
C LYS A 137 21.54 -9.23 -16.56
N PRO A 138 21.51 -9.47 -15.23
CA PRO A 138 22.41 -10.39 -14.55
C PRO A 138 22.20 -11.87 -14.92
N TRP A 139 21.17 -12.19 -15.72
CA TRP A 139 20.93 -13.54 -16.25
C TRP A 139 21.78 -13.85 -17.49
N GLU A 140 22.50 -12.88 -18.03
CA GLU A 140 23.51 -13.10 -19.06
C GLU A 140 24.72 -13.86 -18.46
N PRO A 141 25.45 -14.63 -19.28
CA PRO A 141 26.65 -15.33 -18.81
C PRO A 141 27.69 -14.35 -18.24
N LEU A 142 28.60 -14.88 -17.42
CA LEU A 142 29.68 -14.09 -16.81
C LEU A 142 30.42 -13.28 -17.87
N CYS A 143 30.60 -11.97 -17.63
CA CYS A 143 31.31 -11.09 -18.55
C CYS A 143 32.78 -11.50 -18.72
N GLN A 144 33.38 -12.10 -17.68
CA GLN A 144 34.76 -12.59 -17.69
C GLN A 144 34.85 -13.86 -16.83
N GLU A 145 35.55 -14.87 -17.35
CA GLU A 145 35.89 -16.05 -16.56
C GLU A 145 36.96 -15.73 -15.50
N THR A 146 36.94 -16.46 -14.40
CA THR A 146 37.92 -16.27 -13.34
C THR A 146 39.32 -16.65 -13.83
N PRO A 147 40.34 -15.80 -13.66
CA PRO A 147 41.73 -16.18 -13.80
C PRO A 147 42.06 -17.44 -12.99
N LYS A 148 42.88 -18.32 -13.58
CA LYS A 148 43.41 -19.51 -12.88
C LYS A 148 44.17 -18.99 -11.65
N ASP A 149 43.74 -19.39 -10.45
CA ASP A 149 44.26 -19.01 -9.12
C ASP A 149 43.66 -17.77 -8.41
N GLN A 150 42.71 -17.02 -8.98
CA GLN A 150 42.12 -15.84 -8.30
C GLN A 150 41.45 -16.18 -6.95
N TRP A 151 40.76 -17.32 -6.88
CA TRP A 151 40.01 -17.75 -5.69
C TRP A 151 40.66 -18.94 -4.96
N LYS A 152 41.94 -19.22 -5.23
CA LYS A 152 42.68 -20.29 -4.56
C LYS A 152 43.10 -19.80 -3.17
N TRP A 153 42.57 -20.44 -2.12
CA TRP A 153 42.94 -20.18 -0.73
C TRP A 153 43.12 -21.48 0.06
N PRO A 154 44.21 -21.65 0.85
CA PRO A 154 45.32 -20.72 1.09
C PRO A 154 46.34 -20.67 -0.06
N ILE A 155 47.11 -19.60 -0.12
CA ILE A 155 48.21 -19.41 -1.08
C ILE A 155 49.41 -20.25 -0.60
N GLY A 156 49.64 -21.43 -1.19
CA GLY A 156 50.84 -22.23 -0.91
C GLY A 156 50.63 -23.72 -0.58
N LYS A 157 49.48 -24.31 -0.89
CA LYS A 157 49.33 -25.77 -1.03
C LYS A 157 49.14 -26.18 -2.49
#